data_AF-A0A935FN53-F1
#
_entry.id   AF-A0A935FN53-F1
#
_cell.length_a   1.000
_cell.length_b   1.000
_cell.length_c   1.000
_cell.angle_alpha   90.00
_cell.angle_beta   90.00
_cell.angle_gamma   90.00
#
_symmetry.space_group_name_H-M   'P 1'
#
loop_
_entity.id
_entity.type
_entity.pdbx_description
1 polymer ?
#
loop_
_entity_poly.entity_id
_entity_poly.type
_entity_poly.pdbx_seq_one_letter_code
_entity_poly.pdbx_strand_id
1 'polypeptide(L)' 'MTGEATGNFFGNSVSTAGDVNGDGYSDVIVEHKIILQIPAEPIYILAEL' A
#
# COMPACT_ATOMS: atom_id res chain seq x y z
N MET A 1 11.64 -13.49 2.93
CA MET A 1 11.55 -12.02 2.85
C MET A 1 10.22 -11.70 2.18
N THR A 2 9.21 -11.26 2.93
CA THR A 2 7.93 -10.82 2.34
C THR A 2 7.89 -9.31 2.47
N GLY A 3 8.33 -8.61 1.43
CA GLY A 3 8.37 -7.14 1.38
C GLY A 3 7.03 -6.51 0.98
N GLU A 4 6.01 -7.31 0.67
CA GLU A 4 4.72 -6.86 0.18
C GLU A 4 3.61 -7.70 0.84
N ALA A 5 2.50 -7.05 1.19
CA ALA A 5 1.33 -7.70 1.78
C ALA A 5 0.32 -8.03 0.70
N THR A 6 -0.29 -9.21 0.76
CA THR A 6 -1.27 -9.65 -0.23
C THR A 6 -2.40 -8.62 -0.42
N GLY A 7 -2.66 -8.26 -1.69
CA GLY A 7 -3.69 -7.28 -2.05
C GLY A 7 -3.17 -5.85 -2.18
N ASN A 8 -1.88 -5.63 -1.96
CA ASN A 8 -1.24 -4.35 -2.20
C ASN A 8 -0.83 -4.23 -3.68
N PHE A 9 -0.87 -3.00 -4.21
CA PHE A 9 -0.42 -2.71 -5.57
C PHE A 9 0.69 -1.66 -5.51
N PHE A 10 1.70 -1.92 -4.69
CA PHE A 10 2.89 -1.06 -4.67
C PHE A 10 3.54 -1.06 -6.06
N GLY A 11 3.78 0.12 -6.62
CA GLY A 11 4.39 0.25 -7.94
C GLY A 11 3.41 0.20 -9.12
N ASN A 12 2.11 0.37 -8.89
CA ASN A 12 1.10 0.40 -9.97
C ASN A 12 1.28 1.60 -10.92
N SER A 13 1.70 2.74 -10.38
CA SER A 13 1.97 3.97 -11.12
C SER A 13 3.21 4.65 -10.56
N VAL A 14 3.95 5.30 -11.45
CA VAL A 14 5.19 6.04 -11.13
C VAL A 14 5.18 7.37 -11.86
N SER A 15 5.54 8.44 -11.16
CA SER A 15 5.75 9.76 -11.75
C SER A 15 7.00 10.42 -11.17
N THR A 16 7.56 11.38 -11.89
CA THR A 16 8.69 12.19 -11.43
C THR A 16 8.22 13.24 -10.42
N ALA A 17 8.95 13.43 -9.32
CA ALA A 17 8.67 14.48 -8.33
C ALA A 17 9.54 15.73 -8.49
N GLY A 18 10.57 15.67 -9.35
CA GLY A 18 11.68 16.63 -9.32
C GLY A 18 12.66 16.29 -8.20
N ASP A 19 13.68 17.12 -7.99
CA ASP A 19 14.60 16.98 -6.86
C ASP A 19 13.97 17.61 -5.61
N VAL A 20 13.36 16.78 -4.76
CA VAL A 20 12.61 17.21 -3.57
C VAL A 20 13.54 17.45 -2.38
N ASN A 21 14.62 16.69 -2.27
CA ASN A 21 15.51 16.73 -1.12
C ASN A 21 16.82 17.53 -1.34
N GLY A 22 17.09 17.97 -2.57
CA GLY A 22 18.21 18.84 -2.92
C GLY A 22 19.54 18.12 -3.15
N ASP A 23 19.52 16.83 -3.49
CA ASP A 23 20.73 16.04 -3.71
C ASP A 23 21.26 16.10 -5.15
N GLY A 24 20.54 16.80 -6.04
CA GLY A 24 20.88 16.95 -7.44
C GLY A 24 20.34 15.85 -8.36
N TYR A 25 19.52 14.92 -7.86
CA TYR A 25 18.84 13.89 -8.64
C TYR A 25 17.31 14.09 -8.62
N SER A 26 16.65 13.68 -9.70
CA SER A 26 15.18 13.68 -9.71
C SER A 26 14.64 12.54 -8.86
N ASP A 27 13.80 12.86 -7.89
CA ASP A 27 13.03 11.92 -7.09
C ASP A 27 11.82 11.38 -7.86
N VAL A 28 11.28 10.27 -7.33
CA VAL A 28 10.10 9.60 -7.88
C VAL A 28 9.02 9.47 -6.82
N ILE A 29 7.77 9.54 -7.28
CA ILE A 29 6.60 9.14 -6.51
C ILE A 29 6.17 7.77 -7.01
N VAL A 30 5.94 6.85 -6.07
CA VAL A 30 5.42 5.52 -6.36
C VAL A 30 4.06 5.38 -5.69
N GLU A 31 3.03 5.16 -6.48
CA GLU A 31 1.70 4.95 -5.94
C GLU A 31 1.52 3.56 -5.34
N HIS A 32 0.64 3.50 -4.36
CA HIS A 32 0.22 2.28 -3.70
C HIS A 32 -1.29 2.31 -3.49
N LYS A 33 -1.98 1.33 -4.06
CA LYS A 33 -3.41 1.12 -3.81
C LYS A 33 -3.57 0.08 -2.70
N ILE A 34 -4.14 0.51 -1.58
CA ILE A 34 -4.64 -0.41 -0.54
C ILE A 34 -5.98 -0.94 -1.02
N ILE A 35 -6.09 -2.26 -1.20
CA ILE A 35 -7.38 -2.93 -1.16
C ILE A 35 -7.57 -3.39 0.28
N LEU A 36 -8.72 -3.04 0.88
CA LEU A 36 -9.06 -3.51 2.22
C LEU A 36 -9.03 -5.05 2.21
N GLN A 37 -8.03 -5.62 2.88
CA GLN A 37 -7.95 -7.05 3.07
C GLN A 37 -9.05 -7.45 4.05
N ILE A 38 -10.18 -7.93 3.53
CA ILE A 38 -11.22 -8.50 4.39
C ILE A 38 -10.69 -9.86 4.84
N PRO A 39 -10.51 -10.09 6.16
CA PRO A 39 -10.08 -11.39 6.63
C PRO A 39 -11.11 -12.43 6.19
N ALA A 40 -10.64 -13.56 5.64
CA ALA A 40 -11.50 -14.67 5.23
C ALA A 40 -12.16 -15.38 6.43
N GLU A 41 -11.82 -14.99 7.65
CA GLU A 41 -12.38 -15.56 8.87
C GLU A 41 -13.75 -14.93 9.18
N PRO A 42 -14.77 -15.75 9.50
CA PRO A 42 -16.10 -15.27 9.80
C PRO A 42 -16.11 -14.42 11.08
N ILE A 43 -16.75 -13.25 10.99
CA ILE A 43 -17.04 -12.40 12.14
C ILE A 43 -18.13 -13.08 12.97
N TYR A 44 -17.76 -13.72 14.08
CA TYR A 44 -18.72 -14.20 15.06
C TYR A 44 -19.20 -13.01 15.89
N ILE A 45 -20.37 -12.46 15.55
CA ILE A 45 -21.12 -11.62 16.48
C ILE A 45 -21.69 -12.59 17.53
N LEU A 46 -21.09 -12.60 18.71
CA LEU A 46 -21.69 -13.25 19.86
C LEU A 46 -22.93 -12.44 20.23
N ALA A 47 -24.11 -12.98 19.91
CA ALA A 47 -25.35 -12.50 20.49
C ALA A 47 -25.28 -12.86 21.99
N GLU A 48 -25.00 -11.87 22.83
CA GLU A 48 -25.23 -11.99 24.26
C GLU A 48 -26.74 -12.23 24.46
N LEU A 49 -27.07 -13.36 25.10
CA LEU A 49 -28.41 -13.68 25.62
C LEU A 49 -28.60 -13.10 27.01
#